data_AF-A0A4R4G9P0-F1
#
_entry.id   AF-A0A4R4G9P0-F1
#
_cell.length_a   1.000
_cell.length_b   1.000
_cell.length_c   1.000
_cell.angle_alpha   90.00
_cell.angle_beta   90.00
_cell.angle_gamma   90.00
#
_symmetry.space_group_name_H-M   'P 1'
#
loop_
_entity.id
_entity.type
_entity.pdbx_description
1 polymer ?
#
loop_
_entity_poly.entity_id
_entity_poly.type
_entity_poly.pdbx_seq_one_letter_code
_entity_poly.pdbx_strand_id
1 'polypeptide(L)'
;MAKTSGSNGGLPNGDSNYKGKVGKLEPLASIKNPKVYKSVKESISRFHSVLGVRQKDIKIGQLEAGTGGVHISQNGVSKQVVLNKSVFNGKNTTTQSVAKWAEKGYKSGHLTKTNKPVAHIVTHELAHATWNNHLTSPNAKAASKSINSLYKKWGNDKSKQGYGKYAKTNVNEFWAEVCTKAVHGKADKYTKAAKDIIKKYKL
;
A
#
# COMPACT_ATOMS: atom_id res chain seq x y z
N MET A 1 4.65 11.63 18.74
CA MET A 1 4.97 11.65 17.30
C MET A 1 4.09 10.65 16.56
N ALA A 2 3.58 10.99 15.37
CA ALA A 2 2.84 10.05 14.52
C ALA A 2 3.80 8.94 14.02
N LYS A 3 3.33 7.70 13.93
CA LYS A 3 4.13 6.54 13.47
C LYS A 3 3.67 6.17 12.07
N THR A 4 4.56 6.14 11.10
CA THR A 4 4.25 5.54 9.81
C THR A 4 4.33 4.03 9.94
N SER A 5 3.48 3.32 9.20
CA SER A 5 3.32 1.88 9.39
C SER A 5 3.83 1.02 8.24
N GLY A 6 4.49 1.67 7.30
CA GLY A 6 5.18 1.05 6.18
C GLY A 6 6.51 1.76 5.98
N SER A 7 7.41 1.05 5.30
CA SER A 7 8.49 1.66 4.55
C SER A 7 7.89 2.60 3.50
N ASN A 8 8.71 3.48 2.93
CA ASN A 8 8.32 4.24 1.74
C ASN A 8 7.74 3.27 0.72
N GLY A 9 6.43 3.32 0.39
CA GLY A 9 5.83 2.49 -0.65
C GLY A 9 6.42 2.86 -2.01
N GLY A 10 7.62 2.36 -2.24
CA GLY A 10 8.74 3.15 -2.74
C GLY A 10 9.67 2.32 -3.59
N LEU A 11 10.68 2.98 -4.16
CA LEU A 11 11.78 2.30 -4.86
C LEU A 11 12.86 1.88 -3.83
N PRO A 12 13.79 0.97 -4.20
CA PRO A 12 14.64 0.20 -3.27
C PRO A 12 15.48 0.94 -2.22
N ASN A 13 15.58 2.27 -2.28
CA ASN A 13 16.45 3.07 -1.41
C ASN A 13 15.70 3.67 -0.20
N GLY A 14 14.46 3.27 0.08
CA GLY A 14 13.66 3.75 1.21
C GLY A 14 13.72 2.80 2.41
N ASP A 15 14.50 3.16 3.44
CA ASP A 15 14.61 2.42 4.71
C ASP A 15 13.23 2.18 5.39
N SER A 16 13.24 1.16 6.24
CA SER A 16 12.17 0.33 6.78
C SER A 16 11.13 0.99 7.73
N ASN A 17 11.08 2.31 7.81
CA ASN A 17 10.02 3.10 8.44
C ASN A 17 10.14 4.53 7.89
N TYR A 18 9.10 5.11 7.28
CA TYR A 18 9.20 6.49 6.83
C TYR A 18 9.40 7.45 8.01
N LYS A 19 10.64 7.90 8.19
CA LYS A 19 11.04 8.92 9.17
C LYS A 19 11.08 10.33 8.55
N GLY A 20 10.84 10.43 7.24
CA GLY A 20 10.85 11.69 6.52
C GLY A 20 9.70 12.60 6.93
N LYS A 21 9.81 13.88 6.58
CA LYS A 21 8.78 14.88 6.88
C LYS A 21 7.67 14.79 5.84
N VAL A 22 6.43 14.56 6.29
CA VAL A 22 5.24 14.77 5.47
C VAL A 22 5.02 16.28 5.32
N GLY A 23 5.15 16.79 4.09
CA GLY A 23 4.90 18.20 3.80
C GLY A 23 3.41 18.56 3.85
N LYS A 24 3.07 19.77 3.37
CA LYS A 24 1.69 20.26 3.35
C LYS A 24 0.76 19.26 2.65
N LEU A 25 -0.32 18.91 3.35
CA LEU A 25 -1.35 18.00 2.88
C LEU A 25 -2.39 18.76 2.06
N GLU A 26 -2.82 18.13 0.97
CA GLU A 26 -3.84 18.63 0.06
C GLU A 26 -4.90 17.55 -0.20
N PRO A 27 -6.15 17.93 -0.49
CA PRO A 27 -7.17 16.97 -0.88
C PRO A 27 -6.80 16.29 -2.20
N LEU A 28 -7.25 15.05 -2.43
CA LEU A 28 -7.07 14.38 -3.73
C LEU A 28 -7.60 15.19 -4.92
N ALA A 29 -8.62 16.03 -4.69
CA ALA A 29 -9.17 16.93 -5.69
C ALA A 29 -8.16 17.98 -6.19
N SER A 30 -7.03 18.19 -5.51
CA SER A 30 -5.95 19.06 -5.99
C SER A 30 -5.10 18.44 -7.11
N ILE A 31 -5.28 17.14 -7.41
CA ILE A 31 -4.62 16.49 -8.54
C ILE A 31 -5.08 17.16 -9.84
N LYS A 32 -4.15 17.86 -10.50
CA LYS A 32 -4.44 18.70 -11.66
C LYS A 32 -4.80 17.89 -12.90
N ASN A 33 -4.19 16.72 -13.08
CA ASN A 33 -4.48 15.87 -14.24
C ASN A 33 -5.75 15.04 -13.99
N PRO A 34 -6.84 15.26 -14.74
CA PRO A 34 -8.12 14.59 -14.49
C PRO A 34 -8.05 13.07 -14.71
N LYS A 35 -7.20 12.59 -15.64
CA LYS A 35 -7.00 11.15 -15.87
C LYS A 35 -6.28 10.49 -14.69
N VAL A 36 -5.31 11.17 -14.09
CA VAL A 36 -4.61 10.70 -12.89
C VAL A 36 -5.55 10.68 -11.69
N TYR A 37 -6.30 11.77 -11.48
CA TYR A 37 -7.31 11.85 -10.42
C TYR A 37 -8.34 10.73 -10.52
N LYS A 38 -8.90 10.52 -11.72
CA LYS A 38 -9.84 9.43 -12.01
C LYS A 38 -9.22 8.06 -11.69
N SER A 39 -7.99 7.81 -12.14
CA SER A 39 -7.31 6.52 -11.90
C SER A 39 -7.06 6.26 -10.41
N VAL A 40 -6.68 7.29 -9.63
CA VAL A 40 -6.55 7.17 -8.17
C VAL A 40 -7.90 6.83 -7.53
N LYS A 41 -8.98 7.52 -7.91
CA LYS A 41 -10.34 7.27 -7.39
C LYS A 41 -10.85 5.87 -7.72
N GLU A 42 -10.62 5.40 -8.95
CA GLU A 42 -10.95 4.04 -9.37
C GLU A 42 -10.18 2.98 -8.58
N SER A 43 -8.90 3.25 -8.28
CA SER A 43 -8.05 2.36 -7.48
C SER A 43 -8.59 2.23 -6.05
N ILE A 44 -8.96 3.36 -5.42
CA ILE A 44 -9.60 3.40 -4.09
C ILE A 44 -10.94 2.65 -4.12
N SER A 45 -11.77 2.91 -5.12
CA SER A 45 -13.08 2.26 -5.26
C SER A 45 -12.94 0.73 -5.40
N ARG A 46 -12.02 0.27 -6.25
CA ARG A 46 -11.76 -1.14 -6.44
C ARG A 46 -11.22 -1.80 -5.18
N PHE A 47 -10.33 -1.14 -4.45
CA PHE A 47 -9.84 -1.62 -3.16
C PHE A 47 -10.99 -1.87 -2.18
N HIS A 48 -11.88 -0.89 -2.02
CA HIS A 48 -13.05 -1.01 -1.16
C HIS A 48 -13.99 -2.14 -1.61
N SER A 49 -14.23 -2.26 -2.92
CA SER A 49 -15.10 -3.29 -3.48
C SER A 49 -14.54 -4.70 -3.28
N VAL A 50 -13.24 -4.90 -3.51
CA VAL A 50 -12.63 -6.24 -3.50
C VAL A 50 -12.33 -6.74 -2.09
N LEU A 51 -11.90 -5.85 -1.20
CA LEU A 51 -11.53 -6.22 0.19
C LEU A 51 -12.65 -5.97 1.21
N GLY A 52 -13.68 -5.20 0.86
CA GLY A 52 -14.80 -4.89 1.77
C GLY A 52 -14.44 -3.89 2.88
N VAL A 53 -13.36 -3.14 2.71
CA VAL A 53 -12.81 -2.17 3.69
C VAL A 53 -13.09 -0.74 3.24
N ARG A 54 -13.00 0.23 4.15
CA ARG A 54 -13.19 1.65 3.82
C ARG A 54 -12.13 2.52 4.50
N GLN A 55 -11.21 3.06 3.71
CA GLN A 55 -10.34 4.17 4.13
C GLN A 55 -10.80 5.46 3.41
N LYS A 56 -11.12 6.48 4.19
CA LYS A 56 -11.71 7.73 3.68
C LYS A 56 -10.73 8.90 3.73
N ASP A 57 -9.77 8.88 4.66
CA ASP A 57 -8.82 9.98 4.78
C ASP A 57 -7.58 9.70 3.93
N ILE A 58 -7.66 10.14 2.68
CA ILE A 58 -6.62 9.97 1.67
C ILE A 58 -6.29 11.36 1.14
N LYS A 59 -5.01 11.73 1.22
CA LYS A 59 -4.49 13.04 0.84
C LYS A 59 -3.33 12.90 -0.14
N ILE A 60 -2.93 14.02 -0.71
CA ILE A 60 -1.67 14.15 -1.42
C ILE A 60 -0.76 15.10 -0.63
N GLY A 61 0.54 14.80 -0.56
CA GLY A 61 1.48 15.60 0.21
C GLY A 61 2.89 15.45 -0.32
N GLN A 62 3.77 16.43 -0.05
CA GLN A 62 5.17 16.29 -0.41
C GLN A 62 5.82 15.22 0.46
N LEU A 63 6.37 14.18 -0.18
CA LEU A 63 7.19 13.16 0.45
C LEU A 63 8.58 13.15 -0.19
N GLU A 64 9.51 12.39 0.38
CA GLU A 64 10.87 12.28 -0.12
C GLU A 64 10.93 11.61 -1.51
N ALA A 65 12.03 11.81 -2.22
CA ALA A 65 12.24 11.20 -3.51
C ALA A 65 12.31 9.67 -3.37
N GLY A 66 11.66 8.95 -4.29
CA GLY A 66 11.59 7.49 -4.25
C GLY A 66 10.45 6.92 -3.40
N THR A 67 9.62 7.74 -2.77
CA THR A 67 8.40 7.31 -2.06
C THR A 67 7.16 7.49 -2.94
N GLY A 68 6.34 6.45 -3.11
CA GLY A 68 5.05 6.55 -3.82
C GLY A 68 3.93 7.06 -2.93
N GLY A 69 3.91 6.62 -1.68
CA GLY A 69 3.02 7.10 -0.64
C GLY A 69 3.45 6.60 0.74
N VAL A 70 2.68 6.97 1.76
CA VAL A 70 2.81 6.46 3.12
C VAL A 70 1.44 6.34 3.78
N HIS A 71 1.30 5.34 4.65
CA HIS A 71 0.22 5.28 5.63
C HIS A 71 0.68 5.77 7.01
N ILE A 72 -0.13 6.62 7.63
CA ILE A 72 0.10 7.22 8.95
C ILE A 72 -0.81 6.54 9.97
N SER A 73 -0.20 5.98 11.01
CA SER A 73 -0.86 5.51 12.22
C SER A 73 -0.54 6.43 13.39
N GLN A 74 -1.53 6.77 14.21
CA GLN A 74 -1.33 7.61 15.38
C GLN A 74 -2.13 7.06 16.55
N ASN A 75 -1.48 6.92 17.70
CA ASN A 75 -2.07 6.40 18.93
C ASN A 75 -2.76 5.04 18.72
N GLY A 76 -2.18 4.20 17.86
CA GLY A 76 -2.71 2.87 17.57
C GLY A 76 -3.90 2.82 16.59
N VAL A 77 -4.21 3.93 15.94
CA VAL A 77 -5.33 4.05 14.99
C VAL A 77 -4.80 4.40 13.60
N SER A 78 -5.39 3.81 12.56
CA SER A 78 -5.17 4.23 11.18
C SER A 78 -5.71 5.65 11.00
N LYS A 79 -4.84 6.60 10.67
CA LYS A 79 -5.23 8.01 10.51
C LYS A 79 -5.45 8.36 9.07
N GLN A 80 -4.43 8.20 8.25
CA GLN A 80 -4.43 8.80 6.91
C GLN A 80 -3.49 8.06 5.97
N VAL A 81 -3.88 8.02 4.69
CA VAL A 81 -2.98 7.67 3.58
C VAL A 81 -2.56 8.95 2.87
N VAL A 82 -1.26 9.11 2.63
CA VAL A 82 -0.70 10.25 1.91
C VAL A 82 0.02 9.75 0.66
N LEU A 83 -0.49 10.13 -0.51
CA LEU A 83 0.16 9.87 -1.79
C LEU A 83 1.21 10.95 -2.07
N ASN A 84 2.35 10.59 -2.65
CA ASN A 84 3.42 11.55 -2.93
C ASN A 84 2.98 12.53 -4.03
N LYS A 85 2.97 13.82 -3.72
CA LYS A 85 2.67 14.90 -4.65
C LYS A 85 3.57 14.90 -5.87
N SER A 86 4.86 14.59 -5.71
CA SER A 86 5.79 14.53 -6.84
C SER A 86 5.46 13.41 -7.84
N VAL A 87 4.85 12.31 -7.37
CA VAL A 87 4.45 11.17 -8.22
C VAL A 87 3.10 11.42 -8.87
N PHE A 88 2.12 11.90 -8.10
CA PHE A 88 0.71 11.98 -8.54
C PHE A 88 0.25 13.36 -9.01
N ASN A 89 1.00 14.43 -8.73
CA ASN A 89 0.62 15.80 -9.06
C ASN A 89 1.84 16.73 -9.31
N GLY A 90 2.97 16.15 -9.71
CA GLY A 90 4.15 16.89 -10.16
C GLY A 90 3.91 17.54 -11.52
N LYS A 91 4.84 18.40 -11.95
CA LYS A 91 4.82 19.01 -13.30
C LYS A 91 4.77 17.91 -14.37
N ASN A 92 3.86 18.02 -15.33
CA ASN A 92 3.67 17.07 -16.43
C ASN A 92 3.31 15.63 -16.00
N THR A 93 2.74 15.44 -14.82
CA THR A 93 2.27 14.11 -14.38
C THR A 93 1.16 13.58 -15.29
N THR A 94 1.31 12.32 -15.72
CA THR A 94 0.33 11.57 -16.50
C THR A 94 0.10 10.20 -15.88
N THR A 95 -0.95 9.48 -16.30
CA THR A 95 -1.16 8.09 -15.88
C THR A 95 0.03 7.20 -16.26
N GLN A 96 0.69 7.49 -17.39
CA GLN A 96 1.87 6.78 -17.88
C GLN A 96 3.10 7.08 -17.02
N SER A 97 3.31 8.31 -16.57
CA SER A 97 4.44 8.63 -15.68
C SER A 97 4.29 7.95 -14.32
N VAL A 98 3.07 7.91 -13.77
CA VAL A 98 2.77 7.17 -12.53
C VAL A 98 2.96 5.66 -12.75
N ALA A 99 2.49 5.12 -13.88
CA ALA A 99 2.68 3.71 -14.21
C ALA A 99 4.17 3.34 -14.33
N LYS A 100 4.97 4.16 -15.05
CA LYS A 100 6.41 3.98 -15.20
C LYS A 100 7.14 3.95 -13.85
N TRP A 101 6.67 4.73 -12.88
CA TRP A 101 7.21 4.71 -11.53
C TRP A 101 7.05 3.32 -10.89
N ALA A 102 5.85 2.72 -10.93
CA ALA A 102 5.61 1.39 -10.36
C ALA A 102 6.29 0.27 -11.19
N GLU A 103 6.31 0.42 -12.52
CA GLU A 103 7.01 -0.50 -13.42
C GLU A 103 8.51 -0.55 -13.16
N LYS A 104 9.14 0.55 -12.74
CA LYS A 104 10.54 0.54 -12.29
C LYS A 104 10.72 -0.38 -11.08
N GLY A 105 9.78 -0.37 -10.15
CA GLY A 105 9.74 -1.30 -9.01
C GLY A 105 9.50 -2.76 -9.43
N TYR A 106 8.69 -3.00 -10.47
CA TYR A 106 8.51 -4.36 -11.01
C TYR A 106 9.75 -4.88 -11.72
N LYS A 107 10.40 -4.06 -12.55
CA LYS A 107 11.58 -4.43 -13.33
C LYS A 107 12.79 -4.75 -12.43
N SER A 108 12.94 -4.06 -11.31
CA SER A 108 13.98 -4.35 -10.32
C SER A 108 13.67 -5.57 -9.43
N GLY A 109 12.46 -6.14 -9.56
CA GLY A 109 11.96 -7.19 -8.67
C GLY A 109 11.66 -6.72 -7.25
N HIS A 110 11.61 -5.40 -7.02
CA HIS A 110 11.31 -4.83 -5.71
C HIS A 110 9.83 -4.97 -5.35
N LEU A 111 8.94 -4.54 -6.24
CA LEU A 111 7.48 -4.55 -6.03
C LEU A 111 6.83 -5.80 -6.61
N THR A 112 5.72 -6.22 -6.01
CA THR A 112 4.85 -7.30 -6.50
C THR A 112 4.19 -6.88 -7.81
N LYS A 113 4.44 -7.66 -8.87
CA LYS A 113 3.92 -7.36 -10.20
C LYS A 113 2.38 -7.50 -10.21
N THR A 114 1.70 -6.44 -10.63
CA THR A 114 0.25 -6.42 -10.86
C THR A 114 -0.06 -6.00 -12.29
N ASN A 115 -1.32 -6.13 -12.71
CA ASN A 115 -1.77 -5.65 -14.04
C ASN A 115 -2.20 -4.16 -14.03
N LYS A 116 -2.12 -3.47 -12.89
CA LYS A 116 -2.55 -2.07 -12.72
C LYS A 116 -1.48 -1.26 -11.95
N PRO A 117 -0.40 -0.80 -12.62
CA PRO A 117 0.74 -0.16 -11.95
C PRO A 117 0.39 1.12 -11.19
N VAL A 118 -0.50 1.97 -11.73
CA VAL A 118 -0.99 3.17 -11.01
C VAL A 118 -1.73 2.78 -9.74
N ALA A 119 -2.58 1.75 -9.83
CA ALA A 119 -3.40 1.32 -8.72
C ALA A 119 -2.57 0.66 -7.62
N HIS A 120 -1.51 -0.05 -7.99
CA HIS A 120 -0.61 -0.72 -7.06
C HIS A 120 -0.13 0.20 -5.93
N ILE A 121 0.42 1.38 -6.25
CA ILE A 121 0.92 2.33 -5.25
C ILE A 121 -0.20 2.72 -4.29
N VAL A 122 -1.37 3.07 -4.84
CA VAL A 122 -2.52 3.49 -4.05
C VAL A 122 -3.01 2.36 -3.14
N THR A 123 -3.15 1.14 -3.67
CA THR A 123 -3.62 -0.01 -2.89
C THR A 123 -2.63 -0.51 -1.87
N HIS A 124 -1.33 -0.36 -2.11
CA HIS A 124 -0.29 -0.69 -1.16
C HIS A 124 -0.47 0.14 0.11
N GLU A 125 -0.59 1.46 -0.03
CA GLU A 125 -0.80 2.34 1.13
C GLU A 125 -2.15 2.11 1.81
N LEU A 126 -3.21 1.87 1.03
CA LEU A 126 -4.52 1.55 1.60
C LEU A 126 -4.51 0.23 2.36
N ALA A 127 -3.72 -0.75 1.94
CA ALA A 127 -3.61 -2.02 2.64
C ALA A 127 -3.00 -1.85 4.04
N HIS A 128 -2.02 -0.95 4.21
CA HIS A 128 -1.53 -0.59 5.55
C HIS A 128 -2.58 0.04 6.45
N ALA A 129 -3.61 0.68 5.87
CA ALA A 129 -4.74 1.20 6.64
C ALA A 129 -5.65 0.09 7.20
N THR A 130 -5.74 -1.06 6.52
CA THR A 130 -6.52 -2.21 7.01
C THR A 130 -5.82 -2.91 8.17
N TRP A 131 -4.49 -3.05 8.08
CA TRP A 131 -3.70 -3.59 9.16
C TRP A 131 -2.23 -3.19 9.03
N ASN A 132 -1.64 -2.93 10.18
CA ASN A 132 -0.21 -2.90 10.39
C ASN A 132 0.08 -3.19 11.87
N ASN A 133 1.32 -3.51 12.20
CA ASN A 133 1.72 -3.87 13.56
C ASN A 133 1.62 -2.73 14.60
N HIS A 134 1.34 -1.48 14.19
CA HIS A 134 1.11 -0.37 15.10
C HIS A 134 -0.36 -0.17 15.46
N LEU A 135 -1.30 -0.82 14.77
CA LEU A 135 -2.72 -0.70 15.09
C LEU A 135 -3.05 -1.49 16.36
N THR A 136 -3.79 -0.88 17.27
CA THR A 136 -4.07 -1.45 18.61
C THR A 136 -5.54 -1.78 18.85
N SER A 137 -6.40 -1.62 17.84
CA SER A 137 -7.81 -2.03 17.95
C SER A 137 -7.90 -3.53 18.29
N PRO A 138 -8.93 -3.98 19.02
CA PRO A 138 -9.09 -5.40 19.37
C PRO A 138 -9.03 -6.32 18.14
N ASN A 139 -9.69 -5.92 17.05
CA ASN A 139 -9.68 -6.64 15.78
C ASN A 139 -8.29 -6.71 15.14
N ALA A 140 -7.54 -5.60 15.10
CA ALA A 140 -6.20 -5.59 14.53
C ALA A 140 -5.23 -6.45 15.36
N LYS A 141 -5.31 -6.38 16.70
CA LYS A 141 -4.54 -7.25 17.60
C LYS A 141 -4.87 -8.72 17.39
N ALA A 142 -6.15 -9.07 17.27
CA ALA A 142 -6.57 -10.44 17.03
C ALA A 142 -6.11 -10.96 15.66
N ALA A 143 -6.14 -10.12 14.62
CA ALA A 143 -5.68 -10.46 13.28
C ALA A 143 -4.16 -10.70 13.21
N SER A 144 -3.36 -10.04 14.07
CA SER A 144 -1.90 -10.13 14.07
C SER A 144 -1.40 -11.58 14.08
N LYS A 145 -2.03 -12.49 14.83
CA LYS A 145 -1.63 -13.91 14.85
C LYS A 145 -1.78 -14.56 13.48
N SER A 146 -2.92 -14.35 12.81
CA SER A 146 -3.19 -14.90 11.48
C SER A 146 -2.31 -14.28 10.41
N ILE A 147 -2.06 -12.97 10.48
CA ILE A 147 -1.23 -12.27 9.50
C ILE A 147 0.24 -12.70 9.63
N ASN A 148 0.77 -12.81 10.85
CA ASN A 148 2.12 -13.32 11.08
C ASN A 148 2.27 -14.78 10.66
N SER A 149 1.26 -15.62 10.90
CA SER A 149 1.24 -17.01 10.42
C SER A 149 1.26 -17.07 8.89
N LEU A 150 0.47 -16.22 8.22
CA LEU A 150 0.43 -16.12 6.77
C LEU A 150 1.79 -15.68 6.20
N TYR A 151 2.42 -14.67 6.81
CA TYR A 151 3.74 -14.19 6.43
C TYR A 151 4.81 -15.29 6.53
N LYS A 152 4.86 -16.02 7.65
CA LYS A 152 5.77 -17.16 7.84
C LYS A 152 5.52 -18.26 6.80
N LYS A 153 4.25 -18.63 6.59
CA LYS A 153 3.86 -19.65 5.60
C LYS A 153 4.24 -19.25 4.17
N TRP A 154 4.15 -17.98 3.84
CA TRP A 154 4.59 -17.46 2.55
C TRP A 154 6.11 -17.43 2.43
N GLY A 155 6.83 -16.93 3.44
CA GLY A 155 8.29 -16.86 3.44
C GLY A 155 8.99 -18.23 3.34
N ASN A 156 8.32 -19.28 3.82
CA ASN A 156 8.80 -20.66 3.72
C ASN A 156 8.47 -21.33 2.37
N ASP A 157 7.52 -20.79 1.59
CA ASP A 157 7.17 -21.33 0.27
C ASP A 157 8.11 -20.80 -0.81
N LYS A 158 9.23 -21.50 -1.01
CA LYS A 158 10.25 -21.11 -2.01
C LYS A 158 9.78 -21.26 -3.46
N SER A 159 8.71 -22.02 -3.69
CA SER A 159 8.11 -22.17 -5.02
C SER A 159 7.30 -20.94 -5.42
N LYS A 160 6.87 -20.13 -4.46
CA LYS A 160 5.95 -19.03 -4.72
C LYS A 160 6.65 -17.83 -5.36
N GLN A 161 6.35 -17.64 -6.64
CA GLN A 161 6.81 -16.50 -7.44
C GLN A 161 5.77 -15.38 -7.54
N GLY A 162 6.23 -14.22 -8.01
CA GLY A 162 5.37 -13.07 -8.32
C GLY A 162 5.15 -12.09 -7.16
N TYR A 163 5.81 -12.29 -6.03
CA TYR A 163 5.92 -11.30 -4.96
C TYR A 163 7.28 -10.60 -5.05
N GLY A 164 7.29 -9.28 -4.86
CA GLY A 164 8.52 -8.49 -4.88
C GLY A 164 9.41 -8.74 -3.66
N LYS A 165 10.69 -8.34 -3.74
CA LYS A 165 11.62 -8.33 -2.59
C LYS A 165 11.05 -7.54 -1.42
N TYR A 166 10.25 -6.52 -1.69
CA TYR A 166 9.67 -5.64 -0.69
C TYR A 166 8.74 -6.38 0.28
N ALA A 167 7.98 -7.35 -0.21
CA ALA A 167 7.15 -8.21 0.64
C ALA A 167 7.97 -9.04 1.65
N LYS A 168 9.29 -9.18 1.47
CA LYS A 168 10.18 -9.90 2.40
C LYS A 168 10.77 -9.00 3.49
N THR A 169 10.61 -7.69 3.39
CA THR A 169 11.24 -6.74 4.31
C THR A 169 10.70 -6.91 5.72
N ASN A 170 9.37 -6.96 5.88
CA ASN A 170 8.71 -7.22 7.16
C ASN A 170 7.24 -7.63 6.92
N VAL A 171 6.53 -7.96 8.01
CA VAL A 171 5.12 -8.39 7.95
C VAL A 171 4.15 -7.30 7.47
N ASN A 172 4.44 -6.02 7.72
CA ASN A 172 3.61 -4.92 7.23
C ASN A 172 3.70 -4.82 5.70
N GLU A 173 4.91 -4.87 5.14
CA GLU A 173 5.11 -4.83 3.69
C GLU A 173 4.54 -6.07 3.02
N PHE A 174 4.74 -7.24 3.62
CA PHE A 174 4.08 -8.45 3.16
C PHE A 174 2.57 -8.26 3.07
N TRP A 175 1.95 -7.72 4.13
CA TRP A 175 0.52 -7.49 4.19
C TRP A 175 0.04 -6.54 3.10
N ALA A 176 0.76 -5.44 2.88
CA ALA A 176 0.45 -4.46 1.85
C ALA A 176 0.56 -5.05 0.44
N GLU A 177 1.63 -5.79 0.17
CA GLU A 177 1.89 -6.42 -1.11
C GLU A 177 0.91 -7.56 -1.43
N VAL A 178 0.56 -8.40 -0.44
CA VAL A 178 -0.42 -9.48 -0.64
C VAL A 178 -1.82 -8.95 -0.88
N CYS A 179 -2.23 -7.89 -0.17
CA CYS A 179 -3.52 -7.24 -0.39
C CYS A 179 -3.56 -6.56 -1.77
N THR A 180 -2.50 -5.84 -2.14
CA THR A 180 -2.37 -5.22 -3.46
C THR A 180 -2.49 -6.26 -4.58
N LYS A 181 -1.82 -7.40 -4.43
CA LYS A 181 -1.93 -8.53 -5.34
C LYS A 181 -3.32 -9.18 -5.33
N ALA A 182 -4.02 -9.19 -4.19
CA ALA A 182 -5.40 -9.69 -4.13
C ALA A 182 -6.38 -8.81 -4.92
N VAL A 183 -6.11 -7.50 -5.01
CA VAL A 183 -6.96 -6.54 -5.75
C VAL A 183 -6.63 -6.47 -7.23
N HIS A 184 -5.34 -6.53 -7.59
CA HIS A 184 -4.84 -6.24 -8.95
C HIS A 184 -3.95 -7.34 -9.56
N GLY A 185 -3.71 -8.44 -8.85
CA GLY A 185 -2.81 -9.50 -9.29
C GLY A 185 -3.53 -10.79 -9.67
N LYS A 186 -2.74 -11.78 -10.11
CA LYS A 186 -3.22 -13.16 -10.26
C LYS A 186 -3.46 -13.75 -8.88
N ALA A 187 -4.69 -14.17 -8.59
CA ALA A 187 -5.05 -14.77 -7.32
C ALA A 187 -4.24 -16.06 -7.03
N ASP A 188 -3.98 -16.29 -5.76
CA ASP A 188 -3.41 -17.53 -5.21
C ASP A 188 -3.85 -17.76 -3.76
N LYS A 189 -3.37 -18.85 -3.15
CA LYS A 189 -3.70 -19.23 -1.78
C LYS A 189 -3.42 -18.14 -0.73
N TYR A 190 -2.40 -17.29 -0.93
CA TYR A 190 -2.05 -16.23 0.02
C TYR A 190 -2.95 -15.01 -0.13
N THR A 191 -3.26 -14.62 -1.36
CA THR A 191 -4.24 -13.54 -1.61
C THR A 191 -5.63 -13.90 -1.12
N LYS A 192 -6.06 -15.17 -1.26
CA LYS A 192 -7.33 -15.66 -0.71
C LYS A 192 -7.32 -15.59 0.82
N ALA A 193 -6.28 -16.12 1.46
CA ALA A 193 -6.14 -16.07 2.91
C ALA A 193 -6.12 -14.63 3.45
N ALA A 194 -5.50 -13.68 2.75
CA ALA A 194 -5.53 -12.27 3.15
C ALA A 194 -6.96 -11.71 3.16
N LYS A 195 -7.77 -11.99 2.12
CA LYS A 195 -9.19 -11.60 2.09
C LYS A 195 -10.00 -12.26 3.21
N ASP A 196 -9.73 -13.53 3.49
CA ASP A 196 -10.42 -14.26 4.57
C ASP A 196 -10.09 -13.68 5.95
N ILE A 197 -8.83 -13.29 6.18
CA ILE A 197 -8.41 -12.60 7.41
C ILE A 197 -9.14 -11.25 7.53
N ILE A 198 -9.14 -10.43 6.48
CA ILE A 198 -9.85 -9.13 6.48
C ILE A 198 -11.32 -9.32 6.86
N LYS A 199 -12.00 -10.27 6.21
CA LYS A 199 -13.41 -10.57 6.48
C LYS A 199 -13.63 -11.10 7.91
N LYS A 200 -12.80 -12.04 8.36
CA LYS A 200 -12.92 -12.69 9.68
C LYS A 200 -12.78 -11.68 10.82
N TYR A 201 -11.79 -10.79 10.71
CA TYR A 201 -11.46 -9.84 11.77
C TYR A 201 -12.12 -8.47 11.58
N LYS A 202 -12.88 -8.26 10.49
CA LYS A 202 -13.52 -6.98 10.17
C LYS A 202 -12.51 -5.83 10.22
N LEU A 203 -11.41 -6.03 9.48
CA LEU A 203 -10.33 -5.05 9.30
C LEU A 203 -10.73 -3.90 8.38
#